data_AF-A0A0M2PVZ4-F1
#
_entry.id   AF-A0A0M2PVZ4-F1
#
_cell.length_a   1.000
_cell.length_b   1.000
_cell.length_c   1.000
_cell.angle_alpha   90.00
_cell.angle_beta   90.00
_cell.angle_gamma   90.00
#
_symmetry.space_group_name_H-M   'P 1'
#
loop_
_entity.id
_entity.type
_entity.pdbx_description
1 polymer ?
#
loop_
_entity_poly.entity_id
_entity_poly.type
_entity_poly.pdbx_seq_one_letter_code
_entity_poly.pdbx_strand_id
1 'polypeptide(L)'
;MPISTPDLTALTHHIIETLQTQKTAGELSPYGQAKLGTIANLHSIQSSLLKAIADPEPNGVFSKIQTLYRRLFSEAFLASAPCAHSYQTLQAILDSLTPTAETAAPQPPPLLSPQIPSPPAPPEPVPQTAAAPPPLHTPAPTVAMVLLDADHFTLDRDRETYLQTRTHCKILYRVAFANWKSRGNDGDLHHRHYLLVHVPAGRDRTDGAMLTFGTSIQEHYPRVEQVFIGSNDQIFSSLATTLVQKGYQVYRITQQGDRVAVRNVETGDQWNIPQPTVPLEVLHDRLCSLCQWLHRKSPWLTLNQIEEAYERRHDSEFTDDLQNRLPDNSLLAFLQQYPQEFVLHHAPDQPEVTWVSVFMSPPLVSSNTEALPVVEGDRQVAFEQQLLPLIERVQQRVPYKYPDGFVSLSEITHEFRNAYNQGINTVCTELTDKRIGLFLQTAKLTLLKAQKRDNRGWFLAIVPNSAS
;
A
#
# COMPACT_ATOMS: atom_id res chain seq x y z
N MET A 1 7.67 23.81 -15.31
CA MET A 1 8.63 23.55 -16.41
C MET A 1 9.62 22.50 -15.92
N PRO A 2 10.13 21.59 -16.78
CA PRO A 2 11.17 20.64 -16.36
C PRO A 2 12.40 21.41 -15.88
N ILE A 3 12.99 20.99 -14.76
CA ILE A 3 14.22 21.59 -14.23
C ILE A 3 15.34 21.41 -15.26
N SER A 4 16.07 22.48 -15.55
CA SER A 4 17.12 22.40 -16.57
C SER A 4 18.32 21.58 -16.06
N THR A 5 19.02 20.92 -16.97
CA THR A 5 20.20 20.10 -16.67
C THR A 5 21.32 20.86 -15.92
N PRO A 6 21.62 22.14 -16.21
CA PRO A 6 22.60 22.89 -15.41
C PRO A 6 22.15 23.15 -13.97
N ASP A 7 20.85 23.28 -13.70
CA ASP A 7 20.32 23.52 -12.35
C ASP A 7 20.42 22.29 -11.45
N LEU A 8 20.11 21.11 -12.01
CA LEU A 8 20.36 19.83 -11.34
C LEU A 8 21.85 19.60 -11.08
N THR A 9 22.72 20.13 -11.94
CA THR A 9 24.16 20.02 -11.77
C THR A 9 24.64 20.81 -10.56
N ALA A 10 24.14 22.04 -10.36
CA ALA A 10 24.43 22.85 -9.17
C ALA A 10 23.96 22.17 -7.87
N LEU A 11 22.74 21.60 -7.88
CA LEU A 11 22.22 20.83 -6.75
C LEU A 11 23.11 19.62 -6.43
N THR A 12 23.50 18.83 -7.44
CA THR A 12 24.39 17.69 -7.21
C THR A 12 25.75 18.08 -6.67
N HIS A 13 26.28 19.24 -7.08
CA HIS A 13 27.56 19.74 -6.59
C HIS A 13 27.49 20.04 -5.09
N HIS A 14 26.46 20.77 -4.65
CA HIS A 14 26.26 21.10 -3.23
C HIS A 14 26.10 19.84 -2.36
N ILE A 15 25.39 18.83 -2.85
CA ILE A 15 25.21 17.55 -2.14
C ILE A 15 26.55 16.81 -2.03
N ILE A 16 27.36 16.79 -3.10
CA ILE A 16 28.68 16.14 -3.10
C ILE A 16 29.64 16.83 -2.15
N GLU A 17 29.67 18.17 -2.13
CA GLU A 17 30.49 18.94 -1.18
C GLU A 17 30.09 18.63 0.26
N THR A 18 28.79 18.63 0.55
CA THR A 18 28.26 18.28 1.89
C THR A 18 28.66 16.86 2.28
N LEU A 19 28.53 15.88 1.37
CA LEU A 19 28.95 14.50 1.60
C LEU A 19 30.47 14.37 1.82
N GLN A 20 31.28 15.14 1.10
CA GLN A 20 32.73 15.13 1.23
C GLN A 20 33.15 15.64 2.61
N THR A 21 32.55 16.75 3.08
CA THR A 21 32.78 17.31 4.41
C THR A 21 32.37 16.33 5.52
N GLN A 22 31.18 15.73 5.42
CA GLN A 22 30.71 14.80 6.45
C GLN A 22 31.44 13.46 6.44
N LYS A 23 31.92 13.02 5.28
CA LYS A 23 32.81 11.86 5.17
C LYS A 23 34.10 12.08 5.95
N THR A 24 34.70 13.28 5.86
CA THR A 24 35.91 13.61 6.63
C THR A 24 35.65 13.77 8.13
N ALA A 25 34.44 14.19 8.51
CA ALA A 25 34.01 14.32 9.90
C ALA A 25 33.59 12.99 10.55
N GLY A 26 33.44 11.91 9.77
CA GLY A 26 32.94 10.62 10.26
C GLY A 26 31.44 10.61 10.56
N GLU A 27 30.69 11.58 10.03
CA GLU A 27 29.26 11.76 10.34
C GLU A 27 28.31 11.12 9.31
N LEU A 28 28.82 10.16 8.52
CA LEU A 28 27.99 9.35 7.62
C LEU A 28 27.16 8.33 8.42
N SER A 29 25.98 8.00 7.91
CA SER A 29 25.19 6.89 8.46
C SER A 29 25.89 5.55 8.22
N PRO A 30 25.49 4.45 8.89
CA PRO A 30 25.99 3.11 8.56
C PRO A 30 25.83 2.74 7.07
N TYR A 31 24.73 3.18 6.46
CA TYR A 31 24.48 3.01 5.03
C TYR A 31 25.42 3.88 4.17
N GLY A 32 25.61 5.15 4.56
CA GLY A 32 26.53 6.08 3.90
C GLY A 32 27.98 5.59 3.95
N GLN A 33 28.42 5.08 5.10
CA GLN A 33 29.74 4.50 5.29
C GLN A 33 29.94 3.26 4.41
N ALA A 34 28.97 2.36 4.37
CA ALA A 34 29.03 1.14 3.57
C ALA A 34 29.02 1.41 2.05
N LYS A 35 28.38 2.50 1.60
CA LYS A 35 28.26 2.82 0.16
C LYS A 35 29.31 3.81 -0.35
N LEU A 36 29.73 4.76 0.47
CA LEU A 36 30.59 5.89 0.07
C LEU A 36 31.94 5.89 0.78
N GLY A 37 32.12 5.10 1.85
CA GLY A 37 33.35 5.07 2.65
C GLY A 37 34.59 4.71 1.83
N THR A 38 34.46 3.78 0.89
CA THR A 38 35.57 3.32 0.02
C THR A 38 35.83 4.21 -1.20
N ILE A 39 34.96 5.17 -1.51
CA ILE A 39 35.08 6.03 -2.71
C ILE A 39 35.99 7.22 -2.41
N ALA A 40 37.19 7.26 -2.99
CA ALA A 40 38.16 8.33 -2.71
C ALA A 40 37.68 9.73 -3.16
N ASN A 41 37.00 9.82 -4.32
CA ASN A 41 36.49 11.08 -4.86
C ASN A 41 34.98 10.97 -5.14
N LEU A 42 34.17 11.69 -4.35
CA LEU A 42 32.71 11.67 -4.47
C LEU A 42 32.20 12.43 -5.72
N HIS A 43 33.03 13.20 -6.42
CA HIS A 43 32.62 13.74 -7.73
C HIS A 43 32.40 12.63 -8.78
N SER A 44 33.00 11.45 -8.60
CA SER A 44 32.79 10.31 -9.51
C SER A 44 31.34 9.80 -9.54
N ILE A 45 30.55 10.07 -8.50
CA ILE A 45 29.14 9.63 -8.40
C ILE A 45 28.14 10.69 -8.90
N GLN A 46 28.61 11.84 -9.40
CA GLN A 46 27.74 12.94 -9.82
C GLN A 46 26.68 12.52 -10.85
N SER A 47 27.06 11.73 -11.85
CA SER A 47 26.12 11.26 -12.88
C SER A 47 25.05 10.31 -12.34
N SER A 48 25.43 9.47 -11.36
CA SER A 48 24.50 8.58 -10.66
C SER A 48 23.57 9.36 -9.73
N LEU A 49 24.10 10.39 -9.06
CA LEU A 49 23.35 11.28 -8.18
C LEU A 49 22.32 12.07 -8.97
N LEU A 50 22.71 12.62 -10.11
CA LEU A 50 21.82 13.36 -11.02
C LEU A 50 20.66 12.47 -11.49
N LYS A 51 20.93 11.22 -11.86
CA LYS A 51 19.88 10.25 -12.20
C LYS A 51 18.98 9.91 -11.01
N ALA A 52 19.53 9.83 -9.80
CA ALA A 52 18.78 9.47 -8.60
C ALA A 52 17.85 10.59 -8.13
N ILE A 53 18.24 11.86 -8.31
CA ILE A 53 17.44 13.02 -7.89
C ILE A 53 16.59 13.60 -9.03
N ALA A 54 16.83 13.21 -10.29
CA ALA A 54 16.07 13.70 -11.43
C ALA A 54 14.56 13.44 -11.24
N ASP A 55 13.78 14.51 -11.39
CA ASP A 55 12.33 14.48 -11.31
C ASP A 55 11.75 15.59 -12.22
N PRO A 56 10.61 15.34 -12.91
CA PRO A 56 9.95 16.38 -13.68
C PRO A 56 9.43 17.55 -12.83
N GLU A 57 9.21 17.37 -11.53
CA GLU A 57 8.69 18.40 -10.62
C GLU A 57 9.76 18.81 -9.56
N PRO A 58 9.97 20.11 -9.28
CA PRO A 58 10.93 20.57 -8.26
C PRO A 58 10.75 19.97 -6.87
N ASN A 59 9.49 19.73 -6.46
CA ASN A 59 9.17 19.09 -5.19
C ASN A 59 9.56 17.61 -5.17
N GLY A 60 9.51 16.92 -6.31
CA GLY A 60 9.98 15.55 -6.45
C GLY A 60 11.50 15.46 -6.30
N VAL A 61 12.23 16.44 -6.85
CA VAL A 61 13.68 16.57 -6.65
C VAL A 61 14.00 16.80 -5.17
N PHE A 62 13.29 17.71 -4.49
CA PHE A 62 13.50 17.98 -3.07
C PHE A 62 13.22 16.76 -2.18
N SER A 63 12.11 16.04 -2.41
CA SER A 63 11.76 14.82 -1.67
C SER A 63 12.83 13.72 -1.85
N LYS A 64 13.35 13.57 -3.07
CA LYS A 64 14.46 12.64 -3.35
C LYS A 64 15.74 13.06 -2.62
N ILE A 65 16.04 14.35 -2.56
CA ILE A 65 17.19 14.87 -1.81
C ILE A 65 17.02 14.64 -0.30
N GLN A 66 15.84 14.90 0.28
CA GLN A 66 15.56 14.62 1.70
C GLN A 66 15.72 13.14 2.03
N THR A 67 15.18 12.27 1.18
CA THR A 67 15.32 10.80 1.33
C THR A 67 16.78 10.38 1.25
N LEU A 68 17.54 10.99 0.36
CA LEU A 68 18.96 10.73 0.21
C LEU A 68 19.75 11.18 1.46
N TYR A 69 19.45 12.35 2.00
CA TYR A 69 20.10 12.87 3.22
C TYR A 69 19.85 11.97 4.42
N ARG A 70 18.59 11.56 4.66
CA ARG A 70 18.25 10.61 5.73
C ARG A 70 18.97 9.27 5.62
N ARG A 71 19.28 8.85 4.39
CA ARG A 71 19.98 7.60 4.14
C ARG A 71 21.49 7.73 4.28
N LEU A 72 22.09 8.86 3.88
CA LEU A 72 23.54 8.99 3.78
C LEU A 72 24.19 9.58 5.04
N PHE A 73 23.48 10.39 5.82
CA PHE A 73 24.04 11.07 6.98
C PHE A 73 23.54 10.49 8.31
N SER A 74 24.36 10.60 9.35
CA SER A 74 24.02 10.17 10.70
C SER A 74 22.91 11.04 11.32
N GLU A 75 22.18 10.49 12.30
CA GLU A 75 21.16 11.23 13.06
C GLU A 75 21.72 12.48 13.74
N ALA A 76 22.98 12.42 14.19
CA ALA A 76 23.68 13.56 14.80
C ALA A 76 23.85 14.72 13.80
N PHE A 77 24.26 14.42 12.57
CA PHE A 77 24.34 15.44 11.52
C PHE A 77 22.95 15.95 11.13
N LEU A 78 21.95 15.07 11.00
CA LEU A 78 20.60 15.46 10.59
C LEU A 78 19.94 16.43 11.57
N ALA A 79 20.26 16.32 12.87
CA ALA A 79 19.82 17.23 13.93
C ALA A 79 20.68 18.51 14.07
N SER A 80 21.75 18.64 13.29
CA SER A 80 22.72 19.72 13.42
C SER A 80 22.33 21.00 12.65
N ALA A 81 22.82 22.15 13.13
CA ALA A 81 22.66 23.44 12.43
C ALA A 81 23.27 23.44 11.00
N PRO A 82 24.43 22.80 10.74
CA PRO A 82 24.96 22.62 9.37
C PRO A 82 24.00 21.92 8.40
N CYS A 83 23.27 20.89 8.86
CA CYS A 83 22.27 20.21 8.04
C CYS A 83 21.08 21.12 7.72
N ALA A 84 20.58 21.86 8.72
CA ALA A 84 19.53 22.85 8.50
C ALA A 84 19.94 23.93 7.48
N HIS A 85 21.20 24.40 7.54
CA HIS A 85 21.75 25.35 6.58
C HIS A 85 21.88 24.76 5.16
N SER A 86 22.30 23.50 5.04
CA SER A 86 22.33 22.80 3.75
C SER A 86 20.93 22.67 3.13
N TYR A 87 19.92 22.33 3.94
CA TYR A 87 18.52 22.30 3.47
C TYR A 87 17.99 23.67 3.04
N GLN A 88 18.32 24.73 3.78
CA GLN A 88 17.97 26.10 3.39
C GLN A 88 18.64 26.51 2.07
N THR A 89 19.89 26.13 1.86
CA THR A 89 20.62 26.40 0.62
C THR A 89 20.01 25.64 -0.56
N LEU A 90 19.67 24.36 -0.37
CA LEU A 90 18.97 23.55 -1.37
C LEU A 90 17.59 24.12 -1.72
N GLN A 91 16.84 24.59 -0.71
CA GLN A 91 15.53 25.20 -0.90
C GLN A 91 15.66 26.55 -1.64
N ALA A 92 16.63 27.39 -1.29
CA ALA A 92 16.88 28.65 -1.99
C ALA A 92 17.28 28.44 -3.45
N ILE A 93 18.10 27.41 -3.73
CA ILE A 93 18.41 27.00 -5.10
C ILE A 93 17.11 26.58 -5.81
N LEU A 94 16.25 25.75 -5.21
CA LEU A 94 14.98 25.32 -5.81
C LEU A 94 13.97 26.46 -6.03
N ASP A 95 13.86 27.40 -5.10
CA ASP A 95 12.94 28.53 -5.18
C ASP A 95 13.37 29.52 -6.28
N SER A 96 14.69 29.67 -6.49
CA SER A 96 15.24 30.45 -7.61
C SER A 96 14.95 29.86 -8.99
N LEU A 97 14.46 28.62 -9.06
CA LEU A 97 14.12 27.89 -10.29
C LEU A 97 12.63 27.99 -10.66
N THR A 98 11.79 28.59 -9.82
CA THR A 98 10.38 28.86 -10.12
C THR A 98 10.17 30.32 -10.51
N PRO A 99 9.66 30.62 -11.73
CA PRO A 99 9.34 32.00 -12.08
C PRO A 99 8.19 32.51 -11.19
N THR A 100 8.44 33.62 -10.49
CA THR A 100 7.44 34.36 -9.72
C THR A 100 6.35 34.85 -10.67
N ALA A 101 5.15 34.28 -10.54
CA ALA A 101 3.95 34.82 -11.19
C ALA A 101 3.49 36.06 -10.41
N GLU A 102 3.99 37.22 -10.81
CA GLU A 102 3.44 38.51 -10.40
C GLU A 102 2.09 38.76 -11.10
N THR A 103 1.09 39.07 -10.27
CA THR A 103 -0.08 39.92 -10.54
C THR A 103 -1.07 39.51 -11.64
N ALA A 104 -2.13 38.79 -11.24
CA ALA A 104 -3.47 38.98 -11.83
C ALA A 104 -4.54 38.46 -10.85
N ALA A 105 -5.23 39.37 -10.16
CA ALA A 105 -6.43 39.05 -9.40
C ALA A 105 -7.59 38.74 -10.37
N PRO A 106 -8.30 37.61 -10.27
CA PRO A 106 -9.54 37.41 -11.00
C PRO A 106 -10.70 38.04 -10.22
N GLN A 107 -11.45 38.92 -10.87
CA GLN A 107 -12.76 39.37 -10.39
C GLN A 107 -13.76 38.20 -10.29
N PRO A 108 -14.70 38.22 -9.33
CA PRO A 108 -15.71 37.18 -9.21
C PRO A 108 -16.81 37.33 -10.30
N PRO A 109 -17.27 36.22 -10.92
CA PRO A 109 -18.42 36.24 -11.82
C PRO A 109 -19.75 36.37 -11.05
N PRO A 110 -20.84 36.82 -11.72
CA PRO A 110 -22.09 37.18 -11.05
C PRO A 110 -22.88 35.95 -10.56
N LEU A 111 -23.47 36.12 -9.37
CA LEU A 111 -24.39 35.19 -8.71
C LEU A 111 -25.61 34.88 -9.58
N LEU A 112 -25.78 33.61 -9.94
CA LEU A 112 -27.06 33.03 -10.35
C LEU A 112 -27.62 32.25 -9.15
N SER A 113 -28.69 32.75 -8.55
CA SER A 113 -29.43 32.06 -7.50
C SER A 113 -30.27 30.92 -8.09
N PRO A 114 -30.16 29.68 -7.59
CA PRO A 114 -31.18 28.67 -7.86
C PRO A 114 -32.35 28.87 -6.89
N GLN A 115 -33.56 29.05 -7.45
CA GLN A 115 -34.81 28.94 -6.71
C GLN A 115 -35.03 27.48 -6.32
N ILE A 116 -35.11 27.20 -5.02
CA ILE A 116 -35.55 25.91 -4.49
C ILE A 116 -37.07 25.97 -4.29
N PRO A 117 -37.86 24.98 -4.77
CA PRO A 117 -39.29 24.92 -4.48
C PRO A 117 -39.53 24.60 -3.00
N SER A 118 -40.41 25.35 -2.35
CA SER A 118 -40.86 25.10 -0.98
C SER A 118 -41.61 23.76 -0.87
N PRO A 119 -41.37 22.93 0.15
CA PRO A 119 -42.22 21.77 0.44
C PRO A 119 -43.55 22.22 1.09
N PRO A 120 -44.66 21.48 0.85
CA PRO A 120 -45.99 21.85 1.35
C PRO A 120 -46.14 21.63 2.86
N ALA A 121 -47.07 22.40 3.43
CA ALA A 121 -47.41 22.45 4.84
C ALA A 121 -47.84 21.09 5.45
N PRO A 122 -47.63 20.88 6.77
CA PRO A 122 -48.02 19.65 7.45
C PRO A 122 -49.55 19.56 7.65
N PRO A 123 -50.15 18.36 7.61
CA PRO A 123 -51.55 18.18 7.97
C PRO A 123 -51.77 18.20 9.48
N GLU A 124 -52.95 18.70 9.87
CA GLU A 124 -53.51 18.79 11.22
C GLU A 124 -53.67 17.44 11.94
N PRO A 125 -53.78 17.44 13.29
CA PRO A 125 -53.72 16.23 14.12
C PRO A 125 -55.07 15.51 14.22
N VAL A 126 -55.03 14.17 14.17
CA VAL A 126 -56.17 13.27 14.42
C VAL A 126 -56.02 12.64 15.83
N PRO A 127 -57.11 12.31 16.55
CA PRO A 127 -57.12 12.18 18.02
C PRO A 127 -56.41 10.96 18.61
N GLN A 128 -55.87 11.18 19.81
CA GLN A 128 -55.28 10.17 20.69
C GLN A 128 -56.28 9.07 21.06
N THR A 129 -55.86 7.81 20.90
CA THR A 129 -56.52 6.65 21.52
C THR A 129 -55.50 5.85 22.32
N ALA A 130 -55.80 5.75 23.62
CA ALA A 130 -55.43 4.74 24.62
C ALA A 130 -54.04 4.07 24.59
N ALA A 131 -53.24 4.49 25.57
CA ALA A 131 -52.10 3.87 26.25
C ALA A 131 -51.83 2.37 26.00
N ALA A 132 -50.63 2.09 25.49
CA ALA A 132 -49.84 0.90 25.81
C ALA A 132 -48.59 1.37 26.61
N PRO A 133 -48.08 0.58 27.57
CA PRO A 133 -46.93 0.98 28.37
C PRO A 133 -45.70 1.18 27.45
N PRO A 134 -44.89 2.24 27.67
CA PRO A 134 -43.79 2.55 26.77
C PRO A 134 -42.77 1.40 26.80
N PRO A 135 -42.35 0.86 25.64
CA PRO A 135 -41.16 0.03 25.60
C PRO A 135 -40.00 0.88 26.13
N LEU A 136 -39.13 0.28 26.94
CA LEU A 136 -37.87 0.87 27.38
C LEU A 136 -37.16 1.45 26.14
N HIS A 137 -37.22 2.77 25.98
CA HIS A 137 -36.58 3.48 24.88
C HIS A 137 -35.08 3.28 25.04
N THR A 138 -34.53 2.33 24.29
CA THR A 138 -33.11 2.38 23.95
C THR A 138 -32.92 3.71 23.21
N PRO A 139 -32.05 4.63 23.68
CA PRO A 139 -31.85 5.89 23.00
C PRO A 139 -31.47 5.60 21.54
N ALA A 140 -32.13 6.31 20.61
CA ALA A 140 -31.84 6.14 19.20
C ALA A 140 -30.35 6.44 18.96
N PRO A 141 -29.67 5.67 18.08
CA PRO A 141 -28.25 5.88 17.83
C PRO A 141 -28.01 7.29 17.32
N THR A 142 -27.00 7.96 17.87
CA THR A 142 -26.61 9.31 17.48
C THR A 142 -26.16 9.32 16.02
N VAL A 143 -26.35 10.43 15.32
CA VAL A 143 -25.92 10.53 13.91
C VAL A 143 -24.46 10.96 13.85
N ALA A 144 -23.67 10.23 13.07
CA ALA A 144 -22.25 10.47 12.91
C ALA A 144 -21.85 10.80 11.47
N MET A 145 -20.72 11.51 11.36
CA MET A 145 -20.02 11.81 10.12
C MET A 145 -18.57 11.28 10.18
N VAL A 146 -18.09 10.73 9.06
CA VAL A 146 -16.67 10.41 8.85
C VAL A 146 -16.08 11.41 7.86
N LEU A 147 -15.00 12.08 8.27
CA LEU A 147 -14.09 12.82 7.40
C LEU A 147 -12.81 11.99 7.24
N LEU A 148 -12.49 11.63 6.00
CA LEU A 148 -11.37 10.74 5.69
C LEU A 148 -10.34 11.47 4.81
N ASP A 149 -9.10 11.51 5.27
CA ASP A 149 -7.93 11.84 4.45
C ASP A 149 -7.53 10.61 3.63
N ALA A 150 -8.10 10.48 2.44
CA ALA A 150 -7.98 9.26 1.63
C ALA A 150 -6.63 9.15 0.89
N ASP A 151 -5.78 10.18 0.93
CA ASP A 151 -4.43 10.13 0.37
C ASP A 151 -3.47 9.34 1.29
N HIS A 152 -3.72 9.37 2.59
CA HIS A 152 -2.79 8.83 3.60
C HIS A 152 -3.42 7.88 4.61
N PHE A 153 -4.74 7.71 4.58
CA PHE A 153 -5.48 6.90 5.53
C PHE A 153 -6.52 6.00 4.84
N THR A 154 -6.63 4.75 5.31
CA THR A 154 -7.64 3.80 4.85
C THR A 154 -8.51 3.30 6.00
N LEU A 155 -9.81 3.53 5.90
CA LEU A 155 -10.81 2.96 6.80
C LEU A 155 -11.65 1.95 6.02
N ASP A 156 -11.65 0.68 6.44
CA ASP A 156 -12.50 -0.37 5.86
C ASP A 156 -13.88 -0.43 6.54
N ARG A 157 -14.77 -1.26 5.98
CA ARG A 157 -16.16 -1.41 6.44
C ARG A 157 -16.26 -2.03 7.83
N ASP A 158 -15.36 -2.93 8.19
CA ASP A 158 -15.41 -3.63 9.48
C ASP A 158 -14.99 -2.67 10.60
N ARG A 159 -13.97 -1.85 10.35
CA ARG A 159 -13.53 -0.77 11.23
C ARG A 159 -14.63 0.29 11.40
N GLU A 160 -15.34 0.67 10.33
CA GLU A 160 -16.51 1.57 10.45
C GLU A 160 -17.62 0.96 11.32
N THR A 161 -17.92 -0.32 11.12
CA THR A 161 -18.95 -1.04 11.88
C THR A 161 -18.59 -1.15 13.35
N TYR A 162 -17.30 -1.38 13.64
CA TYR A 162 -16.77 -1.38 14.99
C TYR A 162 -16.94 -0.01 15.66
N LEU A 163 -16.61 1.08 14.95
CA LEU A 163 -16.79 2.45 15.45
C LEU A 163 -18.24 2.72 15.81
N GLN A 164 -19.17 2.42 14.90
CA GLN A 164 -20.62 2.58 15.12
C GLN A 164 -21.09 1.83 16.37
N THR A 165 -20.66 0.57 16.50
CA THR A 165 -21.06 -0.28 17.62
C THR A 165 -20.52 0.25 18.95
N ARG A 166 -19.23 0.59 19.00
CA ARG A 166 -18.57 1.04 20.24
C ARG A 166 -19.03 2.42 20.70
N THR A 167 -19.31 3.32 19.76
CA THR A 167 -19.73 4.70 20.05
C THR A 167 -21.25 4.89 20.03
N HIS A 168 -22.01 3.81 19.85
CA HIS A 168 -23.47 3.78 19.81
C HIS A 168 -24.06 4.80 18.80
N CYS A 169 -23.42 4.91 17.63
CA CYS A 169 -23.79 5.86 16.60
C CYS A 169 -24.10 5.19 15.26
N LYS A 170 -24.74 5.95 14.38
CA LYS A 170 -24.96 5.59 12.98
C LYS A 170 -24.22 6.58 12.08
N ILE A 171 -23.19 6.09 11.38
CA ILE A 171 -22.49 6.92 10.38
C ILE A 171 -23.39 7.06 9.16
N LEU A 172 -23.97 8.25 9.01
CA LEU A 172 -24.82 8.61 7.87
C LEU A 172 -24.05 9.36 6.80
N TYR A 173 -23.11 10.20 7.20
CA TYR A 173 -22.33 11.02 6.28
C TYR A 173 -20.89 10.50 6.20
N ARG A 174 -20.42 10.27 4.99
CA ARG A 174 -19.08 9.77 4.68
C ARG A 174 -18.47 10.68 3.64
N VAL A 175 -17.40 11.38 3.99
CA VAL A 175 -16.71 12.30 3.08
C VAL A 175 -15.24 11.95 3.06
N ALA A 176 -14.72 11.70 1.86
CA ALA A 176 -13.31 11.37 1.65
C ALA A 176 -12.67 12.43 0.76
N PHE A 177 -11.53 12.95 1.20
CA PHE A 177 -10.76 13.95 0.48
C PHE A 177 -9.54 13.27 -0.13
N ALA A 178 -9.36 13.42 -1.43
CA ALA A 178 -8.26 12.79 -2.16
C ALA A 178 -7.70 13.72 -3.23
N ASN A 179 -6.42 13.59 -3.54
CA ASN A 179 -5.81 14.25 -4.67
C ASN A 179 -6.32 13.62 -5.99
N TRP A 180 -6.73 14.45 -6.95
CA TRP A 180 -7.25 13.95 -8.25
C TRP A 180 -6.31 13.02 -9.03
N LYS A 181 -4.99 13.04 -8.73
CA LYS A 181 -3.98 12.14 -9.31
C LYS A 181 -3.92 10.76 -8.62
N SER A 182 -4.34 10.62 -7.36
CA SER A 182 -4.25 9.39 -6.54
C SER A 182 -5.57 8.61 -6.55
N ARG A 183 -5.92 7.98 -7.67
CA ARG A 183 -7.20 7.23 -7.81
C ARG A 183 -7.19 5.81 -7.24
N GLY A 184 -6.38 5.54 -6.22
CA GLY A 184 -6.06 4.17 -5.79
C GLY A 184 -7.26 3.41 -5.23
N ASN A 185 -8.09 4.08 -4.43
CA ASN A 185 -9.16 3.42 -3.65
C ASN A 185 -10.57 4.02 -3.90
N ASP A 186 -10.73 4.85 -4.92
CA ASP A 186 -11.98 5.56 -5.22
C ASP A 186 -13.15 4.61 -5.46
N GLY A 187 -12.88 3.47 -6.11
CA GLY A 187 -13.89 2.46 -6.41
C GLY A 187 -14.54 1.92 -5.14
N ASP A 188 -13.74 1.45 -4.18
CA ASP A 188 -14.25 0.92 -2.92
C ASP A 188 -14.97 2.00 -2.10
N LEU A 189 -14.39 3.19 -1.97
CA LEU A 189 -14.99 4.31 -1.25
C LEU A 189 -16.36 4.70 -1.85
N HIS A 190 -16.46 4.74 -3.18
CA HIS A 190 -17.72 5.01 -3.88
C HIS A 190 -18.77 3.93 -3.61
N HIS A 191 -18.40 2.64 -3.66
CA HIS A 191 -19.32 1.55 -3.34
C HIS A 191 -19.80 1.60 -1.87
N ARG A 192 -18.99 2.16 -0.97
CA ARG A 192 -19.34 2.39 0.43
C ARG A 192 -20.06 3.72 0.67
N HIS A 193 -20.50 4.39 -0.38
CA HIS A 193 -21.27 5.65 -0.33
C HIS A 193 -20.50 6.82 0.29
N TYR A 194 -19.18 6.88 0.10
CA TYR A 194 -18.42 8.10 0.38
C TYR A 194 -18.69 9.16 -0.68
N LEU A 195 -18.94 10.39 -0.22
CA LEU A 195 -18.77 11.58 -1.04
C LEU A 195 -17.26 11.81 -1.23
N LEU A 196 -16.77 11.49 -2.42
CA LEU A 196 -15.39 11.72 -2.81
C LEU A 196 -15.23 13.18 -3.26
N VAL A 197 -14.41 13.92 -2.52
CA VAL A 197 -14.02 15.29 -2.84
C VAL A 197 -12.62 15.26 -3.42
N HIS A 198 -12.52 15.26 -4.75
CA HIS A 198 -11.24 15.36 -5.44
C HIS A 198 -10.75 16.80 -5.44
N VAL A 199 -9.60 17.03 -4.83
CA VAL A 199 -8.92 18.32 -4.88
C VAL A 199 -7.84 18.32 -5.97
N PRO A 200 -7.59 19.47 -6.62
CA PRO A 200 -6.48 19.58 -7.55
C PRO A 200 -5.16 19.30 -6.85
N ALA A 201 -4.21 18.71 -7.58
CA ALA A 201 -2.90 18.40 -7.05
C ALA A 201 -2.21 19.67 -6.54
N GLY A 202 -1.68 19.59 -5.33
CA GLY A 202 -0.97 20.68 -4.67
C GLY A 202 -0.75 20.31 -3.22
N ARG A 203 0.32 20.85 -2.65
CA ARG A 203 0.65 20.65 -1.24
C ARG A 203 -0.48 21.15 -0.36
N ASP A 204 -0.84 20.36 0.65
CA ASP A 204 -1.82 20.64 1.70
C ASP A 204 -3.22 21.07 1.19
N ARG A 205 -3.55 20.79 -0.09
CA ARG A 205 -4.86 21.13 -0.66
C ARG A 205 -5.95 20.20 -0.19
N THR A 206 -5.63 18.92 -0.02
CA THR A 206 -6.53 17.92 0.56
C THR A 206 -6.85 18.32 2.00
N ASP A 207 -5.81 18.68 2.76
CA ASP A 207 -5.93 19.15 4.15
C ASP A 207 -6.74 20.43 4.23
N GLY A 208 -6.44 21.43 3.40
CA GLY A 208 -7.17 22.69 3.35
C GLY A 208 -8.65 22.51 3.01
N ALA A 209 -8.99 21.61 2.08
CA ALA A 209 -10.37 21.31 1.74
C ALA A 209 -11.10 20.60 2.88
N MET A 210 -10.46 19.64 3.53
CA MET A 210 -11.01 18.92 4.68
C MET A 210 -11.18 19.83 5.90
N LEU A 211 -10.23 20.73 6.17
CA LEU A 211 -10.35 21.77 7.20
C LEU A 211 -11.53 22.71 6.90
N THR A 212 -11.61 23.22 5.67
CA THR A 212 -12.69 24.12 5.25
C THR A 212 -14.05 23.44 5.39
N PHE A 213 -14.20 22.23 4.84
CA PHE A 213 -15.43 21.46 4.97
C PHE A 213 -15.77 21.17 6.43
N GLY A 214 -14.80 20.68 7.21
CA GLY A 214 -14.97 20.36 8.62
C GLY A 214 -15.47 21.54 9.44
N THR A 215 -14.95 22.75 9.21
CA THR A 215 -15.41 23.94 9.93
C THR A 215 -16.87 24.33 9.64
N SER A 216 -17.39 23.92 8.48
CA SER A 216 -18.75 24.22 7.99
C SER A 216 -19.82 23.19 8.39
N ILE A 217 -19.45 22.10 9.08
CA ILE A 217 -20.37 20.99 9.41
C ILE A 217 -21.61 21.48 10.16
N GLN A 218 -21.46 22.43 11.08
CA GLN A 218 -22.56 22.94 11.91
C GLN A 218 -23.66 23.64 11.13
N GLU A 219 -23.28 24.31 10.04
CA GLU A 219 -24.23 25.06 9.22
C GLU A 219 -25.03 24.13 8.30
N HIS A 220 -24.38 23.07 7.80
CA HIS A 220 -24.93 22.22 6.74
C HIS A 220 -25.45 20.87 7.23
N TYR A 221 -24.98 20.40 8.40
CA TYR A 221 -25.30 19.09 8.96
C TYR A 221 -25.70 19.18 10.44
N PRO A 222 -26.80 19.90 10.77
CA PRO A 222 -27.20 20.18 12.15
C PRO A 222 -27.62 18.94 12.96
N ARG A 223 -27.85 17.81 12.28
CA ARG A 223 -28.21 16.53 12.91
C ARG A 223 -26.98 15.71 13.33
N VAL A 224 -25.78 16.08 12.89
CA VAL A 224 -24.56 15.36 13.26
C VAL A 224 -24.24 15.68 14.71
N GLU A 225 -23.97 14.64 15.50
CA GLU A 225 -23.59 14.75 16.90
C GLU A 225 -22.14 14.26 17.11
N GLN A 226 -21.71 13.30 16.29
CA GLN A 226 -20.36 12.72 16.36
C GLN A 226 -19.59 12.91 15.04
N VAL A 227 -18.31 13.26 15.14
CA VAL A 227 -17.42 13.40 13.98
C VAL A 227 -16.17 12.54 14.16
N PHE A 228 -15.96 11.63 13.22
CA PHE A 228 -14.75 10.83 13.11
C PHE A 228 -13.81 11.48 12.09
N ILE A 229 -12.58 11.77 12.50
CA ILE A 229 -11.54 12.36 11.67
C ILE A 229 -10.45 11.31 11.46
N GLY A 230 -10.43 10.68 10.29
CA GLY A 230 -9.42 9.69 9.90
C GLY A 230 -8.27 10.36 9.16
N SER A 231 -7.16 10.61 9.85
CA SER A 231 -5.90 11.08 9.25
C SER A 231 -4.76 10.89 10.23
N ASN A 232 -3.56 10.65 9.70
CA ASN A 232 -2.32 10.61 10.47
C ASN A 232 -1.70 12.00 10.72
N ASP A 233 -2.17 13.03 10.00
CA ASP A 233 -1.61 14.38 10.12
C ASP A 233 -2.09 15.06 11.43
N GLN A 234 -1.16 15.74 12.10
CA GLN A 234 -1.44 16.53 13.29
C GLN A 234 -2.16 17.83 12.99
N ILE A 235 -2.17 18.32 11.74
CA ILE A 235 -2.87 19.54 11.34
C ILE A 235 -4.36 19.52 11.74
N PHE A 236 -4.99 18.34 11.68
CA PHE A 236 -6.39 18.15 12.04
C PHE A 236 -6.68 18.19 13.54
N SER A 237 -5.66 18.32 14.39
CA SER A 237 -5.86 18.58 15.83
C SER A 237 -6.63 19.89 16.04
N SER A 238 -6.31 20.92 15.25
CA SER A 238 -6.98 22.22 15.32
C SER A 238 -8.47 22.14 14.96
N LEU A 239 -8.79 21.41 13.89
CA LEU A 239 -10.16 21.12 13.48
C LEU A 239 -10.91 20.33 14.56
N ALA A 240 -10.27 19.30 15.11
CA ALA A 240 -10.87 18.47 16.15
C ALA A 240 -11.24 19.30 17.38
N THR A 241 -10.33 20.14 17.87
CA THR A 241 -10.60 21.05 18.99
C THR A 241 -11.72 22.05 18.66
N THR A 242 -11.72 22.61 17.46
CA THR A 242 -12.77 23.54 17.02
C THR A 242 -14.15 22.89 17.00
N LEU A 243 -14.24 21.63 16.54
CA LEU A 243 -15.49 20.88 16.53
C LEU A 243 -15.96 20.53 17.95
N VAL A 244 -15.07 20.14 18.86
CA VAL A 244 -15.42 19.95 20.28
C VAL A 244 -15.98 21.25 20.89
N GLN A 245 -15.33 22.39 20.63
CA GLN A 245 -15.82 23.70 21.08
C GLN A 245 -17.21 24.06 20.53
N LYS A 246 -17.56 23.54 19.35
CA LYS A 246 -18.88 23.68 18.73
C LYS A 246 -19.91 22.66 19.24
N GLY A 247 -19.54 21.81 20.19
CA GLY A 247 -20.44 20.85 20.85
C GLY A 247 -20.49 19.45 20.21
N TYR A 248 -19.57 19.12 19.30
CA TYR A 248 -19.48 17.78 18.72
C TYR A 248 -18.69 16.83 19.61
N GLN A 249 -19.11 15.56 19.66
CA GLN A 249 -18.22 14.48 20.11
C GLN A 249 -17.27 14.13 18.98
N VAL A 250 -15.97 14.37 19.19
CA VAL A 250 -14.97 14.20 18.13
C VAL A 250 -14.02 13.07 18.45
N TYR A 251 -13.82 12.19 17.47
CA TYR A 251 -12.87 11.09 17.54
C TYR A 251 -11.81 11.24 16.45
N ARG A 252 -10.55 11.30 16.86
CA ARG A 252 -9.42 11.21 15.92
C ARG A 252 -9.06 9.75 15.73
N ILE A 253 -8.90 9.35 14.47
CA ILE A 253 -8.49 8.00 14.09
C ILE A 253 -7.14 8.11 13.39
N THR A 254 -6.14 7.41 13.93
CA THR A 254 -4.79 7.33 13.38
C THR A 254 -4.45 5.88 13.08
N GLN A 255 -3.60 5.66 12.08
CA GLN A 255 -3.20 4.35 11.59
C GLN A 255 -1.68 4.28 11.49
N GLN A 256 -1.10 3.28 12.16
CA GLN A 256 0.31 2.92 12.06
C GLN A 256 0.40 1.45 11.62
N GLY A 257 0.78 1.23 10.36
CA GLY A 257 0.70 -0.11 9.75
C GLY A 257 -0.75 -0.62 9.77
N ASP A 258 -0.95 -1.80 10.36
CA ASP A 258 -2.28 -2.42 10.52
C ASP A 258 -2.99 -2.03 11.82
N ARG A 259 -2.32 -1.31 12.72
CA ARG A 259 -2.91 -0.85 13.98
C ARG A 259 -3.66 0.46 13.76
N VAL A 260 -4.93 0.48 14.11
CA VAL A 260 -5.78 1.68 14.07
C VAL A 260 -6.14 2.09 15.49
N ALA A 261 -5.71 3.28 15.89
CA ALA A 261 -6.02 3.87 17.18
C ALA A 261 -7.12 4.93 17.02
N VAL A 262 -8.00 4.99 18.00
CA VAL A 262 -9.08 5.97 18.10
C VAL A 262 -8.92 6.71 19.41
N ARG A 263 -8.99 8.04 19.36
CA ARG A 263 -8.91 8.91 20.52
C ARG A 263 -10.13 9.81 20.58
N ASN A 264 -10.87 9.77 21.68
CA ASN A 264 -11.84 10.78 22.03
C ASN A 264 -11.10 12.07 22.37
N VAL A 265 -11.42 13.15 21.66
CA VAL A 265 -10.72 14.44 21.78
C VAL A 265 -11.16 15.18 23.04
N GLU A 266 -12.40 15.00 23.48
CA GLU A 266 -12.97 15.65 24.66
C GLU A 266 -12.49 14.97 25.96
N THR A 267 -12.63 13.65 26.06
CA THR A 267 -12.26 12.92 27.28
C THR A 267 -10.78 12.53 27.33
N GLY A 268 -10.12 12.47 26.18
CA GLY A 268 -8.76 11.95 26.04
C GLY A 268 -8.69 10.42 25.97
N ASP A 269 -9.81 9.71 26.13
CA ASP A 269 -9.84 8.25 26.09
C ASP A 269 -9.32 7.72 24.75
N GLN A 270 -8.47 6.70 24.82
CA GLN A 270 -7.86 6.10 23.64
C GLN A 270 -8.06 4.58 23.66
N TRP A 271 -8.39 4.02 22.50
CA TRP A 271 -8.48 2.58 22.30
C TRP A 271 -8.04 2.20 20.88
N ASN A 272 -7.69 0.94 20.70
CA ASN A 272 -7.39 0.41 19.38
C ASN A 272 -8.62 -0.29 18.80
N ILE A 273 -8.83 -0.16 17.49
CA ILE A 273 -9.78 -1.01 16.77
C ILE A 273 -9.13 -2.40 16.67
N PRO A 274 -9.80 -3.47 17.12
CA PRO A 274 -9.31 -4.82 16.99
C PRO A 274 -8.99 -5.11 15.52
N GLN A 275 -7.85 -5.75 15.27
CA GLN A 275 -7.58 -6.22 13.92
C GLN A 275 -8.59 -7.30 13.55
N PRO A 276 -9.09 -7.31 12.30
CA PRO A 276 -9.93 -8.40 11.83
C PRO A 276 -9.15 -9.71 11.96
N THR A 277 -9.78 -10.73 12.55
CA THR A 277 -9.21 -12.06 12.71
C THR A 277 -8.77 -12.59 11.33
N VAL A 278 -7.46 -12.75 11.13
CA VAL A 278 -6.90 -13.24 9.86
C VAL A 278 -7.39 -14.67 9.63
N PRO A 279 -8.05 -15.02 8.50
CA PRO A 279 -8.45 -16.40 8.23
C PRO A 279 -7.26 -17.36 8.28
N LEU A 280 -7.48 -18.61 8.72
CA LEU A 280 -6.38 -19.59 8.88
C LEU A 280 -5.71 -19.89 7.52
N GLU A 281 -6.47 -19.84 6.43
CA GLU A 281 -6.01 -20.00 5.06
C GLU A 281 -5.06 -18.86 4.66
N VAL A 282 -5.35 -17.64 5.09
CA VAL A 282 -4.47 -16.49 4.84
C VAL A 282 -3.19 -16.58 5.68
N LEU A 283 -3.28 -17.08 6.92
CA LEU A 283 -2.10 -17.36 7.73
C LEU A 283 -1.23 -18.46 7.13
N HIS A 284 -1.85 -19.49 6.58
CA HIS A 284 -1.18 -20.54 5.81
C HIS A 284 -0.42 -19.95 4.62
N ASP A 285 -1.09 -19.18 3.77
CA ASP A 285 -0.47 -18.58 2.58
C ASP A 285 0.69 -17.63 2.92
N ARG A 286 0.55 -16.87 4.02
CA ARG A 286 1.60 -16.01 4.56
C ARG A 286 2.82 -16.83 4.98
N LEU A 287 2.62 -17.92 5.72
CA LEU A 287 3.70 -18.80 6.16
C LEU A 287 4.39 -19.50 4.99
N CYS A 288 3.65 -20.04 4.03
CA CYS A 288 4.22 -20.65 2.83
C CYS A 288 5.09 -19.63 2.08
N SER A 289 4.55 -18.43 1.84
CA SER A 289 5.29 -17.34 1.18
C SER A 289 6.53 -16.89 1.95
N LEU A 290 6.45 -16.85 3.29
CA LEU A 290 7.55 -16.45 4.16
C LEU A 290 8.67 -17.50 4.16
N CYS A 291 8.31 -18.76 4.34
CA CYS A 291 9.26 -19.86 4.35
C CYS A 291 9.92 -20.03 2.97
N GLN A 292 9.18 -19.90 1.87
CA GLN A 292 9.76 -19.88 0.52
C GLN A 292 10.76 -18.72 0.32
N TRP A 293 10.49 -17.56 0.91
CA TRP A 293 11.41 -16.42 0.86
C TRP A 293 12.68 -16.69 1.69
N LEU A 294 12.54 -17.25 2.90
CA LEU A 294 13.66 -17.64 3.76
C LEU A 294 14.50 -18.77 3.14
N HIS A 295 13.86 -19.68 2.39
CA HIS A 295 14.50 -20.81 1.72
C HIS A 295 15.61 -20.39 0.75
N ARG A 296 15.53 -19.16 0.19
CA ARG A 296 16.57 -18.59 -0.68
C ARG A 296 17.94 -18.47 -0.01
N LYS A 297 17.98 -18.45 1.33
CA LYS A 297 19.21 -18.37 2.12
C LYS A 297 19.62 -19.71 2.72
N SER A 298 18.65 -20.52 3.16
CA SER A 298 18.87 -21.84 3.73
C SER A 298 17.66 -22.73 3.49
N PRO A 299 17.82 -23.97 2.99
CA PRO A 299 16.70 -24.86 2.74
C PRO A 299 16.04 -25.41 4.01
N TRP A 300 16.75 -25.36 5.13
CA TRP A 300 16.27 -25.74 6.45
C TRP A 300 16.20 -24.52 7.34
N LEU A 301 15.04 -24.31 7.95
CA LEU A 301 14.70 -23.17 8.79
C LEU A 301 14.34 -23.65 10.19
N THR A 302 14.74 -22.94 11.23
CA THR A 302 14.23 -23.24 12.58
C THR A 302 12.91 -22.51 12.83
N LEU A 303 12.10 -22.99 13.78
CA LEU A 303 10.85 -22.30 14.17
C LEU A 303 11.09 -20.83 14.54
N ASN A 304 12.11 -20.55 15.37
CA ASN A 304 12.45 -19.18 15.76
C ASN A 304 12.77 -18.28 14.55
N GLN A 305 13.45 -18.81 13.52
CA GLN A 305 13.75 -18.04 12.31
C GLN A 305 12.48 -17.66 11.55
N ILE A 306 11.48 -18.54 11.55
CA ILE A 306 10.19 -18.30 10.91
C ILE A 306 9.40 -17.28 11.73
N GLU A 307 9.31 -17.44 13.05
CA GLU A 307 8.59 -16.51 13.94
C GLU A 307 9.18 -15.09 13.88
N GLU A 308 10.49 -14.93 14.04
CA GLU A 308 11.13 -13.62 13.94
C GLU A 308 10.95 -12.99 12.55
N ALA A 309 10.93 -13.81 11.49
CA ALA A 309 10.70 -13.31 10.14
C ALA A 309 9.24 -12.92 9.89
N TYR A 310 8.30 -13.61 10.55
CA TYR A 310 6.89 -13.29 10.51
C TYR A 310 6.63 -11.96 11.21
N GLU A 311 7.12 -11.81 12.45
CA GLU A 311 7.00 -10.60 13.24
C GLU A 311 7.59 -9.39 12.51
N ARG A 312 8.81 -9.52 11.97
CA ARG A 312 9.45 -8.45 11.19
C ARG A 312 8.67 -8.05 9.93
N ARG A 313 7.86 -8.94 9.37
CA ARG A 313 7.14 -8.72 8.10
C ARG A 313 5.71 -8.23 8.32
N HIS A 314 5.07 -8.65 9.40
CA HIS A 314 3.66 -8.42 9.66
C HIS A 314 3.41 -7.51 10.87
N ASP A 315 4.45 -7.12 11.61
CA ASP A 315 4.37 -6.26 12.81
C ASP A 315 3.42 -6.86 13.89
N SER A 316 3.28 -8.19 13.87
CA SER A 316 2.49 -9.02 14.78
C SER A 316 3.16 -10.36 15.02
N GLU A 317 3.03 -10.91 16.23
CA GLU A 317 3.46 -12.28 16.51
C GLU A 317 2.51 -13.28 15.83
N PHE A 318 3.03 -14.42 15.39
CA PHE A 318 2.21 -15.45 14.74
C PHE A 318 1.14 -16.01 15.70
N THR A 319 1.50 -16.17 16.97
CA THR A 319 0.65 -16.62 18.08
C THR A 319 -0.51 -15.66 18.34
N ASP A 320 -0.27 -14.35 18.23
CA ASP A 320 -1.29 -13.30 18.33
C ASP A 320 -2.29 -13.39 17.19
N ASP A 321 -1.80 -13.57 15.96
CA ASP A 321 -2.66 -13.75 14.79
C ASP A 321 -3.43 -15.08 14.84
N LEU A 322 -2.88 -16.12 15.47
CA LEU A 322 -3.53 -17.42 15.61
C LEU A 322 -4.71 -17.40 16.60
N GLN A 323 -4.71 -16.51 17.59
CA GLN A 323 -5.83 -16.25 18.53
C GLN A 323 -6.39 -17.51 19.23
N ASN A 324 -5.55 -18.44 19.68
CA ASN A 324 -5.96 -19.69 20.34
C ASN A 324 -6.85 -20.61 19.48
N ARG A 325 -6.78 -20.46 18.15
CA ARG A 325 -7.54 -21.32 17.22
C ARG A 325 -6.99 -22.73 17.09
N LEU A 326 -5.85 -23.01 17.73
CA LEU A 326 -5.23 -24.33 17.82
C LEU A 326 -4.99 -24.74 19.28
N PRO A 327 -4.97 -26.05 19.59
CA PRO A 327 -4.86 -26.56 20.96
C PRO A 327 -3.63 -26.04 21.71
N ASP A 328 -2.49 -25.91 21.02
CA ASP A 328 -1.22 -25.48 21.60
C ASP A 328 -0.85 -24.03 21.24
N ASN A 329 -1.74 -23.32 20.52
CA ASN A 329 -1.55 -21.97 19.99
C ASN A 329 -0.11 -21.65 19.50
N SER A 330 0.55 -22.61 18.86
CA SER A 330 1.97 -22.52 18.49
C SER A 330 2.16 -22.66 16.98
N LEU A 331 3.24 -22.06 16.46
CA LEU A 331 3.64 -22.24 15.07
C LEU A 331 3.84 -23.73 14.73
N LEU A 332 4.43 -24.51 15.65
CA LEU A 332 4.64 -25.94 15.45
C LEU A 332 3.32 -26.69 15.22
N ALA A 333 2.33 -26.47 16.10
CA ALA A 333 1.02 -27.09 15.97
C ALA A 333 0.32 -26.68 14.67
N PHE A 334 0.51 -25.44 14.22
CA PHE A 334 -0.02 -24.97 12.95
C PHE A 334 0.63 -25.69 11.75
N LEU A 335 1.97 -25.77 11.71
CA LEU A 335 2.69 -26.42 10.62
C LEU A 335 2.36 -27.92 10.51
N GLN A 336 2.12 -28.59 11.64
CA GLN A 336 1.72 -30.00 11.68
C GLN A 336 0.37 -30.27 10.98
N GLN A 337 -0.49 -29.27 10.81
CA GLN A 337 -1.74 -29.41 10.06
C GLN A 337 -1.54 -29.51 8.55
N TYR A 338 -0.36 -29.12 8.04
CA TYR A 338 -0.06 -29.04 6.61
C TYR A 338 1.17 -29.90 6.24
N PRO A 339 1.17 -31.22 6.51
CA PRO A 339 2.32 -32.10 6.26
C PRO A 339 2.64 -32.27 4.76
N GLN A 340 1.71 -31.89 3.88
CA GLN A 340 1.90 -31.92 2.43
C GLN A 340 2.76 -30.75 1.92
N GLU A 341 2.91 -29.70 2.73
CA GLU A 341 3.64 -28.48 2.35
C GLU A 341 4.90 -28.28 3.19
N PHE A 342 4.89 -28.74 4.45
CA PHE A 342 5.99 -28.59 5.39
C PHE A 342 6.58 -29.94 5.81
N VAL A 343 7.91 -30.03 5.76
CA VAL A 343 8.69 -31.12 6.34
C VAL A 343 9.23 -30.67 7.68
N LEU A 344 8.84 -31.38 8.74
CA LEU A 344 9.35 -31.18 10.09
C LEU A 344 10.42 -32.25 10.38
N HIS A 345 11.61 -31.83 10.78
CA HIS A 345 12.72 -32.70 11.13
C HIS A 345 13.27 -32.36 12.52
N HIS A 346 13.39 -33.38 13.35
CA HIS A 346 14.10 -33.32 14.62
C HIS A 346 15.40 -34.09 14.46
N ALA A 347 16.54 -33.40 14.62
CA ALA A 347 17.82 -34.07 14.55
C ALA A 347 18.00 -34.96 15.80
N PRO A 348 18.49 -36.22 15.66
CA PRO A 348 18.72 -37.10 16.80
C PRO A 348 19.66 -36.48 17.85
N ASP A 349 20.56 -35.62 17.40
CA ASP A 349 21.62 -35.00 18.19
C ASP A 349 21.13 -33.71 18.91
N GLN A 350 19.98 -33.17 18.50
CA GLN A 350 19.34 -31.95 19.04
C GLN A 350 17.81 -32.06 18.97
N PRO A 351 17.17 -32.88 19.82
CA PRO A 351 15.73 -33.12 19.77
C PRO A 351 14.88 -31.88 20.05
N GLU A 352 15.46 -30.91 20.79
CA GLU A 352 14.84 -29.63 21.17
C GLU A 352 14.61 -28.71 19.95
N VAL A 353 15.38 -28.88 18.87
CA VAL A 353 15.35 -27.99 17.71
C VAL A 353 14.53 -28.61 16.60
N THR A 354 13.42 -27.95 16.27
CA THR A 354 12.60 -28.34 15.11
C THR A 354 13.08 -27.60 13.87
N TRP A 355 13.51 -28.35 12.88
CA TRP A 355 13.85 -27.86 11.55
C TRP A 355 12.65 -28.02 10.63
N VAL A 356 12.41 -27.01 9.82
CA VAL A 356 11.29 -26.88 8.91
C VAL A 356 11.84 -26.66 7.50
N SER A 357 11.32 -27.39 6.54
CA SER A 357 11.52 -27.12 5.11
C SER A 357 10.18 -27.08 4.40
N VAL A 358 10.10 -26.37 3.27
CA VAL A 358 8.87 -26.25 2.46
C VAL A 358 9.09 -26.94 1.14
N PHE A 359 8.11 -27.74 0.72
CA PHE A 359 8.11 -28.34 -0.62
C PHE A 359 8.00 -27.24 -1.68
N MET A 360 9.07 -27.03 -2.45
CA MET A 360 9.09 -26.05 -3.54
C MET A 360 8.61 -26.66 -4.87
N SER A 361 7.38 -27.16 -4.90
CA SER A 361 6.65 -27.47 -6.14
C SER A 361 5.17 -27.74 -5.83
N PRO A 362 4.23 -27.42 -6.75
CA PRO A 362 2.85 -27.91 -6.63
C PRO A 362 2.88 -29.44 -6.60
N PRO A 363 1.91 -30.11 -5.93
CA PRO A 363 1.94 -31.56 -5.79
C PRO A 363 1.96 -32.19 -7.17
N LEU A 364 3.12 -32.73 -7.56
CA LEU A 364 3.21 -33.63 -8.69
C LEU A 364 2.35 -34.83 -8.31
N VAL A 365 1.31 -35.02 -9.11
CA VAL A 365 0.41 -36.17 -9.14
C VAL A 365 1.14 -37.40 -8.63
N SER A 366 0.66 -37.96 -7.51
CA SER A 366 1.10 -39.25 -7.01
C SER A 366 0.98 -40.28 -8.11
N SER A 367 2.11 -40.68 -8.68
CA SER A 367 2.21 -41.92 -9.42
C SER A 367 3.60 -42.47 -9.18
N ASN A 368 3.65 -43.51 -8.35
CA ASN A 368 4.71 -44.51 -8.41
C ASN A 368 4.94 -44.85 -9.88
N THR A 369 6.12 -44.57 -10.45
CA THR A 369 6.83 -45.43 -11.41
C THR A 369 8.26 -44.91 -11.58
N GLU A 370 9.16 -45.86 -11.74
CA GLU A 370 10.61 -45.77 -11.83
C GLU A 370 11.17 -44.69 -12.78
N ALA A 371 12.36 -44.21 -12.41
CA ALA A 371 13.14 -43.21 -13.11
C ALA A 371 13.53 -43.62 -14.54
N LEU A 372 13.28 -42.72 -15.50
CA LEU A 372 13.87 -42.69 -16.83
C LEU A 372 14.18 -41.23 -17.24
N PRO A 373 15.10 -40.99 -18.19
CA PRO A 373 15.81 -39.72 -18.33
C PRO A 373 14.90 -38.61 -18.88
N VAL A 374 14.91 -37.46 -18.22
CA VAL A 374 14.08 -36.30 -18.57
C VAL A 374 14.56 -35.67 -19.88
N VAL A 375 13.68 -35.67 -20.87
CA VAL A 375 13.85 -35.03 -22.19
C VAL A 375 13.55 -33.53 -22.07
N GLU A 376 14.36 -32.66 -22.68
CA GLU A 376 14.20 -31.18 -22.66
C GLU A 376 12.78 -30.67 -22.98
N GLY A 377 11.98 -31.45 -23.72
CA GLY A 377 10.59 -31.12 -24.05
C GLY A 377 9.68 -30.97 -22.83
N ASP A 378 9.99 -31.63 -21.71
CA ASP A 378 9.11 -31.68 -20.55
C ASP A 378 9.13 -30.35 -19.74
N ARG A 379 10.31 -29.72 -19.66
CA ARG A 379 10.49 -28.46 -18.93
C ARG A 379 9.90 -27.25 -19.66
N GLN A 380 9.98 -27.25 -20.99
CA GLN A 380 9.34 -26.22 -21.81
C GLN A 380 7.82 -26.26 -21.66
N VAL A 381 7.23 -27.45 -21.78
CA VAL A 381 5.78 -27.63 -21.65
C VAL A 381 5.31 -27.27 -20.24
N ALA A 382 6.08 -27.64 -19.21
CA ALA A 382 5.80 -27.22 -17.83
C ALA A 382 5.76 -25.69 -17.67
N PHE A 383 6.69 -24.96 -18.32
CA PHE A 383 6.66 -23.50 -18.29
C PHE A 383 5.47 -22.92 -19.06
N GLU A 384 5.11 -23.48 -20.22
CA GLU A 384 3.92 -23.06 -20.97
C GLU A 384 2.63 -23.26 -20.17
N GLN A 385 2.51 -24.38 -19.44
CA GLN A 385 1.36 -24.67 -18.57
C GLN A 385 1.20 -23.63 -17.44
N GLN A 386 2.29 -23.11 -16.88
CA GLN A 386 2.24 -22.07 -15.85
C GLN A 386 1.70 -20.72 -16.38
N LEU A 387 1.83 -20.47 -17.69
CA LEU A 387 1.37 -19.20 -18.29
C LEU A 387 -0.11 -19.24 -18.68
N LEU A 388 -0.68 -20.42 -18.95
CA LEU A 388 -2.10 -20.58 -19.32
C LEU A 388 -3.07 -19.90 -18.34
N PRO A 389 -3.09 -20.22 -17.03
CA PRO A 389 -4.07 -19.66 -16.10
C PRO A 389 -3.87 -18.15 -15.86
N LEU A 390 -2.68 -17.61 -16.19
CA LEU A 390 -2.43 -16.17 -16.13
C LEU A 390 -3.02 -15.45 -17.34
N ILE A 391 -2.85 -16.02 -18.53
CA ILE A 391 -3.42 -15.46 -19.76
C ILE A 391 -4.95 -15.41 -19.65
N GLU A 392 -5.58 -16.49 -19.17
CA GLU A 392 -7.03 -16.54 -18.94
C GLU A 392 -7.49 -15.46 -17.95
N ARG A 393 -6.79 -15.32 -16.81
CA ARG A 393 -7.10 -14.28 -15.82
C ARG A 393 -7.00 -12.87 -16.38
N VAL A 394 -5.99 -12.58 -17.19
CA VAL A 394 -5.87 -11.24 -17.82
C VAL A 394 -7.01 -11.01 -18.82
N GLN A 395 -7.35 -12.01 -19.63
CA GLN A 395 -8.45 -11.91 -20.58
C GLN A 395 -9.81 -11.69 -19.88
N GLN A 396 -10.06 -12.40 -18.77
CA GLN A 396 -11.29 -12.23 -17.98
C GLN A 396 -11.39 -10.86 -17.31
N ARG A 397 -10.26 -10.30 -16.86
CA ARG A 397 -10.24 -8.98 -16.20
C ARG A 397 -10.49 -7.84 -17.17
N VAL A 398 -10.00 -7.94 -18.40
CA VAL A 398 -10.10 -6.89 -19.43
C VAL A 398 -10.53 -7.44 -20.80
N PRO A 399 -11.75 -7.99 -20.92
CA PRO A 399 -12.18 -8.72 -22.11
C PRO A 399 -12.19 -7.85 -23.38
N TYR A 400 -12.48 -6.56 -23.24
CA TYR A 400 -12.49 -5.61 -24.36
C TYR A 400 -11.10 -5.16 -24.83
N LYS A 401 -10.05 -5.40 -24.03
CA LYS A 401 -8.69 -4.92 -24.33
C LYS A 401 -7.93 -5.84 -25.29
N TYR A 402 -8.29 -7.12 -25.32
CA TYR A 402 -7.63 -8.16 -26.14
C TYR A 402 -8.66 -8.95 -26.96
N PRO A 403 -9.35 -8.31 -27.92
CA PRO A 403 -10.41 -8.95 -28.71
C PRO A 403 -9.89 -10.09 -29.62
N ASP A 404 -8.59 -10.13 -29.88
CA ASP A 404 -7.90 -11.16 -30.64
C ASP A 404 -7.33 -12.29 -29.75
N GLY A 405 -7.55 -12.24 -28.43
CA GLY A 405 -7.05 -13.22 -27.46
C GLY A 405 -5.56 -13.09 -27.15
N PHE A 406 -4.84 -12.15 -27.74
CA PHE A 406 -3.41 -11.97 -27.51
C PHE A 406 -3.15 -10.98 -26.38
N VAL A 407 -2.70 -11.48 -25.22
CA VAL A 407 -2.39 -10.69 -24.03
C VAL A 407 -0.95 -10.21 -24.05
N SER A 408 -0.70 -8.96 -23.64
CA SER A 408 0.67 -8.42 -23.57
C SER A 408 1.54 -9.14 -22.53
N LEU A 409 2.79 -9.43 -22.88
CA LEU A 409 3.75 -10.06 -21.97
C LEU A 409 4.00 -9.21 -20.73
N SER A 410 3.87 -7.88 -20.80
CA SER A 410 3.98 -6.99 -19.64
C SER A 410 2.89 -7.25 -18.60
N GLU A 411 1.65 -7.49 -19.04
CA GLU A 411 0.55 -7.82 -18.11
C GLU A 411 0.66 -9.23 -17.58
N ILE A 412 1.08 -10.19 -18.42
CA ILE A 412 1.39 -11.54 -17.97
C ILE A 412 2.53 -11.52 -16.96
N THR A 413 3.56 -10.69 -17.15
CA THR A 413 4.67 -10.53 -16.20
C THR A 413 4.18 -9.95 -14.88
N HIS A 414 3.26 -8.98 -14.93
CA HIS A 414 2.66 -8.40 -13.73
C HIS A 414 1.82 -9.44 -12.98
N GLU A 415 0.93 -10.15 -13.67
CA GLU A 415 0.14 -11.23 -13.07
C GLU A 415 1.01 -12.39 -12.58
N PHE A 416 2.06 -12.75 -13.30
CA PHE A 416 3.03 -13.77 -12.88
C PHE A 416 3.69 -13.36 -11.58
N ARG A 417 4.09 -12.09 -11.46
CA ARG A 417 4.69 -11.56 -10.23
C ARG A 417 3.68 -11.51 -9.10
N ASN A 418 2.42 -11.17 -9.36
CA ASN A 418 1.37 -11.16 -8.34
C ASN A 418 1.02 -12.58 -7.87
N ALA A 419 0.94 -13.54 -8.80
CA ALA A 419 0.55 -14.92 -8.51
C ALA A 419 1.68 -15.75 -7.87
N TYR A 420 2.92 -15.53 -8.28
CA TYR A 420 4.06 -16.37 -7.88
C TYR A 420 5.12 -15.64 -7.08
N ASN A 421 4.99 -14.32 -6.87
CA ASN A 421 5.96 -13.46 -6.19
C ASN A 421 7.41 -13.63 -6.70
N GLN A 422 7.53 -13.99 -7.98
CA GLN A 422 8.79 -14.24 -8.68
C GLN A 422 8.80 -13.49 -10.02
N GLY A 423 10.00 -13.20 -10.53
CA GLY A 423 10.16 -12.62 -11.85
C GLY A 423 9.98 -13.71 -12.91
N ILE A 424 9.13 -13.47 -13.90
CA ILE A 424 8.89 -14.43 -15.01
C ILE A 424 10.19 -14.84 -15.73
N ASN A 425 11.17 -13.93 -15.82
CA ASN A 425 12.49 -14.22 -16.38
C ASN A 425 13.32 -15.19 -15.51
N THR A 426 13.18 -15.12 -14.19
CA THR A 426 13.89 -16.01 -13.26
C THR A 426 13.43 -17.45 -13.49
N VAL A 427 12.11 -17.67 -13.41
CA VAL A 427 11.50 -18.99 -13.62
C VAL A 427 11.75 -19.52 -15.04
N CYS A 428 11.62 -18.67 -16.06
CA CYS A 428 11.90 -19.05 -17.44
C CYS A 428 13.36 -19.49 -17.62
N THR A 429 14.30 -18.79 -16.98
CA THR A 429 15.73 -19.15 -17.07
C THR A 429 16.02 -20.44 -16.31
N GLU A 430 15.42 -20.65 -15.14
CA GLU A 430 15.60 -21.88 -14.35
C GLU A 430 15.05 -23.13 -15.06
N LEU A 431 13.94 -23.00 -15.79
CA LEU A 431 13.30 -24.13 -16.47
C LEU A 431 13.85 -24.38 -17.87
N THR A 432 14.31 -23.34 -18.57
CA THR A 432 14.59 -23.40 -20.02
C THR A 432 15.98 -22.91 -20.40
N ASP A 433 16.80 -22.51 -19.43
CA ASP A 433 18.11 -21.87 -19.61
C ASP A 433 18.09 -20.58 -20.46
N LYS A 434 16.91 -19.99 -20.66
CA LYS A 434 16.69 -18.81 -21.50
C LYS A 434 15.85 -17.77 -20.78
N ARG A 435 16.16 -16.49 -21.05
CA ARG A 435 15.25 -15.38 -20.70
C ARG A 435 14.00 -15.44 -21.55
N ILE A 436 12.87 -14.95 -21.03
CA ILE A 436 11.56 -15.12 -21.68
C ILE A 436 11.52 -14.58 -23.11
N GLY A 437 12.18 -13.45 -23.40
CA GLY A 437 12.21 -12.90 -24.75
C GLY A 437 12.92 -13.81 -25.76
N LEU A 438 13.99 -14.49 -25.34
CA LEU A 438 14.74 -15.43 -26.17
C LEU A 438 14.04 -16.79 -26.24
N PHE A 439 13.43 -17.21 -25.13
CA PHE A 439 12.57 -18.38 -25.07
C PHE A 439 11.41 -18.26 -26.08
N LEU A 440 10.61 -17.20 -26.01
CA LEU A 440 9.47 -16.98 -26.93
C LEU A 440 9.90 -16.87 -28.41
N GLN A 441 11.15 -16.48 -28.67
CA GLN A 441 11.69 -16.39 -30.03
C GLN A 441 12.19 -17.73 -30.56
N THR A 442 12.69 -18.62 -29.70
CA THR A 442 13.41 -19.84 -30.10
C THR A 442 12.71 -21.14 -29.74
N ALA A 443 11.76 -21.10 -28.82
CA ALA A 443 10.99 -22.25 -28.36
C ALA A 443 9.94 -22.64 -29.39
N LYS A 444 9.74 -23.95 -29.57
CA LYS A 444 8.62 -24.48 -30.35
C LYS A 444 7.40 -24.59 -29.45
N LEU A 445 6.67 -23.49 -29.30
CA LEU A 445 5.53 -23.44 -28.39
C LEU A 445 4.42 -24.39 -28.84
N THR A 446 3.90 -25.21 -27.91
CA THR A 446 2.88 -26.23 -28.20
C THR A 446 1.52 -25.89 -27.61
N LEU A 447 1.49 -25.18 -26.49
CA LEU A 447 0.28 -24.74 -25.80
C LEU A 447 -0.02 -23.26 -26.03
N LEU A 448 0.99 -22.48 -26.41
CA LEU A 448 0.91 -21.03 -26.59
C LEU A 448 1.25 -20.60 -28.02
N LYS A 449 0.69 -19.46 -28.44
CA LYS A 449 1.15 -18.69 -29.59
C LYS A 449 1.80 -17.41 -29.11
N ALA A 450 3.04 -17.17 -29.54
CA ALA A 450 3.72 -15.91 -29.30
C ALA A 450 3.78 -15.06 -30.56
N GLN A 451 3.46 -13.78 -30.42
CA GLN A 451 3.58 -12.78 -31.49
C GLN A 451 4.34 -11.57 -30.96
N LYS A 452 5.42 -11.20 -31.65
CA LYS A 452 6.10 -9.93 -31.40
C LYS A 452 5.40 -8.83 -32.20
N ARG A 453 4.92 -7.79 -31.53
CA ARG A 453 4.29 -6.62 -32.17
C ARG A 453 5.23 -5.43 -32.02
N ASP A 454 6.04 -5.16 -33.04
CA ASP A 454 6.97 -4.04 -33.18
C ASP A 454 7.38 -3.37 -31.85
N ASN A 455 6.89 -2.15 -31.60
CA ASN A 455 7.20 -1.30 -30.45
C ASN A 455 6.42 -1.65 -29.16
N ARG A 456 5.52 -2.65 -29.20
CA ARG A 456 4.66 -3.03 -28.07
C ARG A 456 5.10 -4.32 -27.37
N GLY A 457 6.16 -4.96 -27.85
CA GLY A 457 6.74 -6.14 -27.23
C GLY A 457 6.06 -7.45 -27.62
N TRP A 458 6.21 -8.47 -26.78
CA TRP A 458 5.65 -9.81 -27.00
C TRP A 458 4.20 -9.90 -26.52
N PHE A 459 3.39 -10.65 -27.25
CA PHE A 459 2.02 -10.98 -26.91
C PHE A 459 1.81 -12.49 -26.97
N LEU A 460 1.03 -13.03 -26.04
CA LEU A 460 0.77 -14.46 -25.90
C LEU A 460 -0.72 -14.75 -25.99
N ALA A 461 -1.08 -15.82 -26.70
CA ALA A 461 -2.43 -16.37 -26.73
C ALA A 461 -2.37 -17.88 -26.51
N ILE A 462 -3.47 -18.45 -26.02
CA ILE A 462 -3.62 -19.90 -25.84
C ILE A 462 -3.88 -20.53 -27.22
N VAL A 463 -3.22 -21.64 -27.52
CA VAL A 463 -3.57 -22.46 -28.69
C VAL A 463 -4.90 -23.16 -28.37
N PRO A 464 -6.00 -22.89 -29.09
CA PRO A 464 -7.23 -23.63 -28.87
C PRO A 464 -6.98 -25.10 -29.22
N ASN A 465 -7.26 -26.01 -28.29
CA ASN A 465 -7.26 -27.44 -28.57
C ASN A 465 -8.27 -27.68 -29.70
N SER A 466 -7.78 -27.98 -30.90
CA SER A 466 -8.61 -28.55 -31.95
C SER A 466 -9.14 -29.88 -31.43
N ALA A 467 -10.45 -29.93 -31.17
CA ALA A 467 -11.16 -31.13 -30.78
C ALA A 467 -10.79 -32.30 -31.72
N SER A 468 -10.28 -33.37 -31.12
CA SER A 468 -10.38 -34.72 -31.63
C SER A 468 -11.47 -35.44 -30.85
#